data_AF-A0A7C1DFK0-F1
#
_entry.id   AF-A0A7C1DFK0-F1
#
_cell.length_a   1.000
_cell.length_b   1.000
_cell.length_c   1.000
_cell.angle_alpha   90.00
_cell.angle_beta   90.00
_cell.angle_gamma   90.00
#
_symmetry.space_group_name_H-M   'P 1'
#
loop_
_entity.id
_entity.type
_entity.pdbx_description
1 polymer ?
#
loop_
_entity_poly.entity_id
_entity_poly.type
_entity_poly.pdbx_seq_one_letter_code
_entity_poly.pdbx_strand_id
1 'polypeptide(L)'
;MADPEKKVDIAGRVFVTDTNRFGFVTEIAIETDQFEQYVVYLDETGRQLLSMISEWVRTEGVVIDRTLMGQPILKILVYQRRT
;
A
#
# COMPACT_ATOMS: atom_id res chain seq x y z
N MET A 1 -17.37 -18.27 5.36
CA MET A 1 -17.81 -16.87 5.43
C MET A 1 -16.63 -16.04 5.01
N ALA A 2 -16.71 -15.27 3.93
CA ALA A 2 -15.65 -14.33 3.59
C ALA A 2 -15.65 -13.23 4.65
N ASP A 3 -14.52 -13.02 5.32
CA ASP A 3 -14.36 -11.87 6.21
C ASP A 3 -14.70 -10.59 5.44
N PRO A 4 -15.51 -9.68 6.01
CA PRO A 4 -15.86 -8.46 5.32
C PRO A 4 -14.59 -7.64 5.06
N GLU A 5 -14.37 -7.33 3.78
CA GLU A 5 -13.44 -6.33 3.28
C GLU A 5 -13.41 -5.10 4.22
N LYS A 6 -12.32 -4.94 4.98
CA LYS A 6 -12.21 -3.87 5.97
C LYS A 6 -11.74 -2.59 5.30
N LYS A 7 -12.61 -1.59 5.22
CA LYS A 7 -12.24 -0.23 4.83
C LYS A 7 -11.30 0.40 5.86
N VAL A 8 -10.25 1.05 5.39
CA VAL A 8 -9.26 1.75 6.22
C VAL A 8 -8.89 3.09 5.59
N ASP A 9 -8.60 4.07 6.43
CA ASP A 9 -7.99 5.36 6.06
C ASP A 9 -6.65 5.42 6.78
N ILE A 10 -5.56 5.47 6.01
CA ILE A 10 -4.20 5.46 6.53
C ILE A 10 -3.42 6.64 5.96
N ALA A 11 -2.51 7.18 6.76
CA ALA A 11 -1.52 8.14 6.30
C ALA A 11 -0.13 7.59 6.60
N GLY A 12 0.76 7.65 5.62
CA GLY A 12 2.07 7.04 5.74
C GLY A 12 2.98 7.36 4.56
N ARG A 13 4.20 6.85 4.65
CA ARG A 13 5.21 6.99 3.60
C ARG A 13 5.17 5.80 2.67
N VAL A 14 5.20 6.05 1.35
CA VAL A 14 5.32 4.99 0.35
C VAL A 14 6.77 4.55 0.25
N PHE A 15 7.04 3.26 0.27
CA PHE A 15 8.38 2.72 0.08
C PHE A 15 8.35 1.37 -0.65
N VAL A 16 9.49 0.99 -1.23
CA VAL A 16 9.66 -0.25 -1.97
C VAL A 16 9.96 -1.39 -0.99
N THR A 17 9.22 -2.48 -1.09
CA THR A 17 9.46 -3.70 -0.30
C THR A 17 10.09 -4.82 -1.12
N ASP A 18 9.85 -4.85 -2.44
CA ASP A 18 10.44 -5.84 -3.33
C ASP A 18 10.74 -5.30 -4.74
N THR A 19 11.80 -5.84 -5.34
CA THR A 19 12.20 -5.59 -6.73
C THR A 19 12.59 -6.90 -7.39
N ASN A 20 12.20 -7.07 -8.65
CA ASN A 20 12.64 -8.24 -9.41
C ASN A 20 14.13 -8.18 -9.79
N ARG A 21 14.66 -9.27 -10.36
CA ARG A 21 16.07 -9.40 -10.78
C ARG A 21 16.56 -8.37 -11.80
N PHE A 22 15.66 -7.60 -12.41
CA PHE A 22 15.98 -6.55 -13.38
C PHE A 22 15.90 -5.14 -12.77
N GLY A 23 15.60 -5.03 -11.46
CA GLY A 23 15.47 -3.76 -10.75
C GLY A 23 14.10 -3.10 -10.88
N PHE A 24 13.10 -3.78 -11.45
CA PHE A 24 11.74 -3.25 -11.47
C PHE A 24 11.04 -3.50 -10.14
N VAL A 25 10.39 -2.46 -9.62
CA VAL A 25 9.56 -2.54 -8.41
C VAL A 25 8.40 -3.51 -8.64
N THR A 26 8.32 -4.53 -7.78
CA THR A 26 7.27 -5.56 -7.79
C THR A 26 6.31 -5.41 -6.62
N GLU A 27 6.75 -4.77 -5.53
CA GLU A 27 5.94 -4.53 -4.35
C GLU A 27 6.32 -3.21 -3.68
N ILE A 28 5.30 -2.48 -3.24
CA ILE A 28 5.44 -1.29 -2.38
C ILE A 28 4.53 -1.44 -1.18
N ALA A 29 4.86 -0.73 -0.11
CA ALA A 29 4.02 -0.59 1.06
C ALA A 29 3.88 0.87 1.50
N ILE A 30 2.85 1.13 2.29
CA ILE A 30 2.67 2.38 3.04
C ILE A 30 2.99 2.07 4.50
N GLU A 31 4.00 2.75 5.05
CA GLU A 31 4.35 2.68 6.48
C GLU A 31 3.78 3.88 7.22
N THR A 32 2.97 3.62 8.24
CA THR A 32 2.39 4.66 9.10
C THR A 32 3.39 5.15 10.14
N ASP A 33 3.09 6.25 10.84
CA ASP A 33 3.89 6.74 11.98
C ASP A 33 3.98 5.73 13.13
N GLN A 34 3.07 4.75 13.19
CA GLN A 34 3.06 3.66 14.17
C GLN A 34 3.87 2.43 13.70
N PHE A 35 4.63 2.55 12.60
CA PHE A 35 5.38 1.45 11.98
C PHE A 35 4.50 0.29 11.50
N GLU A 36 3.21 0.54 11.25
CA GLU A 36 2.33 -0.43 10.61
C GLU A 36 2.52 -0.36 9.09
N GLN A 37 2.73 -1.51 8.46
CA GLN A 37 2.99 -1.62 7.03
C GLN A 37 1.78 -2.22 6.31
N TYR A 38 1.34 -1.50 5.28
CA TYR A 38 0.25 -1.93 4.39
C TYR A 38 0.82 -2.17 3.00
N VAL A 39 0.87 -3.44 2.58
CA VAL A 39 1.34 -3.79 1.24
C VAL A 39 0.30 -3.35 0.22
N VAL A 40 0.70 -2.60 -0.80
CA VAL A 40 -0.23 -2.05 -1.78
C VAL A 40 -0.51 -3.08 -2.85
N TYR A 41 -1.79 -3.36 -3.07
CA TYR A 41 -2.23 -4.13 -4.24
C TYR A 41 -2.03 -3.30 -5.51
N LEU A 42 -1.16 -3.75 -6.41
CA LEU A 42 -0.75 -3.01 -7.61
C LEU A 42 -1.73 -3.16 -8.79
N ASP A 43 -2.99 -2.80 -8.55
CA ASP A 43 -3.96 -2.52 -9.62
C ASP A 43 -3.69 -1.16 -10.29
N GLU A 44 -4.62 -0.67 -11.12
CA GLU A 44 -4.48 0.61 -11.82
C GLU A 44 -4.24 1.79 -10.86
N THR A 45 -4.94 1.84 -9.73
CA THR A 45 -4.80 2.92 -8.74
C THR A 45 -3.54 2.72 -7.91
N GLY A 46 -3.30 1.49 -7.42
CA GLY A 46 -2.11 1.18 -6.61
C GLY A 46 -0.80 1.45 -7.35
N ARG A 47 -0.74 1.21 -8.67
CA ARG A 47 0.43 1.52 -9.50
C ARG A 47 0.75 3.01 -9.58
N GLN A 48 -0.22 3.90 -9.41
CA GLN A 48 0.06 5.34 -9.43
C GLN A 48 0.95 5.77 -8.26
N LEU A 49 0.88 5.06 -7.13
CA LEU A 49 1.74 5.30 -5.97
C LEU A 49 3.22 4.96 -6.24
N LEU A 50 3.55 4.22 -7.30
CA LEU A 50 4.95 4.01 -7.71
C LEU A 50 5.67 5.33 -8.03
N SER A 51 4.92 6.34 -8.51
CA SER A 51 5.47 7.69 -8.74
C SER A 51 5.66 8.51 -7.46
N MET A 52 5.18 7.99 -6.32
CA MET A 52 5.16 8.64 -5.01
C MET A 52 6.08 7.95 -4.00
N ILE A 53 7.00 7.11 -4.47
CA ILE A 53 7.99 6.47 -3.61
C ILE A 53 8.73 7.55 -2.80
N SER A 54 8.90 7.30 -1.51
CA SER A 54 9.46 8.22 -0.51
C SER A 54 8.59 9.42 -0.15
N GLU A 55 7.40 9.56 -0.73
CA GLU A 55 6.46 10.62 -0.40
C GLU A 55 5.47 10.20 0.69
N TRP A 56 4.94 11.20 1.38
CA TRP A 56 3.86 11.01 2.34
C TRP A 56 2.51 11.11 1.64
N VAL A 57 1.67 10.11 1.85
CA VAL A 57 0.32 10.02 1.26
C VAL A 57 -0.71 9.75 2.34
N ARG A 58 -1.94 10.22 2.11
CA ARG A 58 -3.12 9.72 2.81
C ARG A 58 -3.95 8.92 1.84
N THR A 59 -4.37 7.72 2.21
CA THR A 59 -5.08 6.80 1.33
C THR A 59 -6.29 6.23 2.03
N GLU A 60 -7.42 6.18 1.32
CA GLU A 60 -8.54 5.33 1.69
C GLU A 60 -8.49 4.06 0.84
N GLY A 61 -8.63 2.91 1.49
CA GLY A 61 -8.52 1.62 0.83
C GLY A 61 -9.28 0.52 1.54
N VAL A 62 -9.20 -0.67 0.98
CA VAL A 62 -9.82 -1.89 1.50
C VAL A 62 -8.73 -2.92 1.73
N VAL A 63 -8.67 -3.47 2.94
CA VAL A 63 -7.85 -4.66 3.20
C VAL A 63 -8.54 -5.85 2.55
N ILE A 64 -7.91 -6.40 1.52
CA ILE A 64 -8.46 -7.49 0.70
C ILE A 64 -7.88 -8.86 1.09
N ASP A 65 -6.67 -8.86 1.65
CA ASP A 65 -5.97 -10.09 2.06
C ASP A 65 -4.81 -9.73 3.02
N ARG A 66 -3.97 -10.70 3.36
CA ARG A 66 -2.73 -10.53 4.12
C ARG A 66 -1.59 -11.29 3.45
N THR A 67 -0.38 -10.75 3.56
CA THR A 67 0.83 -11.47 3.16
C THR A 67 1.07 -12.69 4.05
N LEU A 68 1.98 -13.57 3.64
CA LEU A 68 2.40 -14.72 4.47
C LEU A 68 2.98 -14.30 5.83
N MET A 69 3.51 -13.07 5.93
CA MET A 69 4.03 -12.48 7.17
C MET A 69 2.95 -11.73 7.97
N GLY A 70 1.69 -11.75 7.52
CA GLY A 70 0.54 -11.18 8.22
C GLY A 70 0.28 -9.69 7.94
N GLN A 71 1.10 -9.04 7.11
CA GLN A 71 0.89 -7.64 6.72
C GLN A 71 -0.39 -7.51 5.89
N PRO A 72 -1.26 -6.52 6.16
CA PRO A 72 -2.46 -6.29 5.36
C PRO A 72 -2.11 -5.90 3.92
N ILE A 73 -2.79 -6.53 2.96
CA ILE A 73 -2.76 -6.15 1.55
C ILE A 73 -3.90 -5.18 1.30
N LEU A 74 -3.55 -3.95 0.92
CA LEU A 74 -4.43 -2.81 0.77
C LEU A 74 -4.69 -2.52 -0.71
N LYS A 75 -5.96 -2.62 -1.11
CA LYS A 75 -6.43 -2.07 -2.38
C LYS A 75 -6.76 -0.59 -2.20
N ILE A 76 -6.07 0.28 -2.93
CA ILE A 76 -6.29 1.73 -2.87
C ILE A 76 -7.57 2.10 -3.62
N LEU A 77 -8.47 2.82 -2.97
CA LEU A 77 -9.65 3.40 -3.61
C LEU A 77 -9.38 4.84 -4.05
N VAL A 78 -8.75 5.62 -3.17
CA VAL A 78 -8.37 7.00 -3.41
C VAL A 78 -7.15 7.35 -2.58
N TYR A 79 -6.32 8.27 -3.08
CA TYR A 79 -5.20 8.80 -2.33
C TYR A 79 -5.05 10.31 -2.55
N GLN A 80 -4.41 10.96 -1.58
CA GLN A 80 -4.02 12.36 -1.62
C GLN A 80 -2.53 12.47 -1.30
N ARG A 81 -1.80 13.16 -2.18
CA ARG A 81 -0.41 13.54 -1.93
C ARG A 81 -0.40 14.65 -0.89
N ARG A 82 0.38 14.48 0.18
CA ARG A 82 0.62 15.57 1.13
C ARG A 82 1.78 16.41 0.61
N THR A 83 1.47 17.54 -0.04
CA THR A 83 2.46 18.54 -0.49
C THR A 83 2.99 19.37 0.67
#